data_AF-A0A259K257-F1
#
_entry.id   AF-A0A259K257-F1
#
_cell.length_a   1.000
_cell.length_b   1.000
_cell.length_c   1.000
_cell.angle_alpha   90.00
_cell.angle_beta   90.00
_cell.angle_gamma   90.00
#
_symmetry.space_group_name_H-M   'P 1'
#
loop_
_entity.id
_entity.type
_entity.pdbx_description
1 polymer ?
#
loop_
_entity_poly.entity_id
_entity_poly.type
_entity_poly.pdbx_seq_one_letter_code
_entity_poly.pdbx_strand_id
1 'polypeptide(L)'
;ALSATHSVAEAARSVGMSRQSAYRLRSKLKGQAFDLAWEVAFHHSFDVLAHAALDRALNGVEVPVYYKGELVGSYRRFDERLTVALMNRVTLGGVPLLGRLGPHAERQARDFETLLGRVESGEPVALGLPGPGDPGELESILAGTSAVPAFSAAREERAPLWPPCPSALSDAEIIEALQDFYDEREG
;
A
#
# COMPACT_ATOMS: atom_id res chain seq x y z
N ALA A 1 -5.30 -3.83 -13.72
CA ALA A 1 -4.25 -3.54 -14.73
C ALA A 1 -2.98 -3.00 -14.08
N LEU A 2 -3.03 -1.89 -13.33
CA LEU A 2 -1.85 -1.27 -12.72
C LEU A 2 -1.00 -2.21 -11.84
N SER A 3 -1.64 -3.00 -10.97
CA SER A 3 -0.96 -4.00 -10.13
C SER A 3 -0.27 -5.12 -10.91
N ALA A 4 -0.74 -5.42 -12.12
CA ALA A 4 -0.20 -6.50 -12.95
C ALA A 4 0.91 -6.00 -13.89
N THR A 5 0.75 -4.80 -14.46
CA THR A 5 1.70 -4.26 -15.45
C THR A 5 2.82 -3.44 -14.82
N HIS A 6 2.67 -2.98 -13.57
CA HIS A 6 3.67 -2.15 -12.88
C HIS A 6 3.97 -0.83 -13.63
N SER A 7 3.14 -0.51 -14.62
CA SER A 7 3.34 0.58 -15.57
C SER A 7 2.04 1.35 -15.70
N VAL A 8 2.04 2.59 -15.20
CA VAL A 8 0.90 3.51 -15.31
C VAL A 8 0.57 3.78 -16.77
N ALA A 9 1.56 3.83 -17.65
CA ALA A 9 1.34 4.06 -19.07
C ALA A 9 0.56 2.90 -19.71
N GLU A 10 0.94 1.65 -19.40
CA GLU A 10 0.23 0.47 -19.92
C GLU A 10 -1.15 0.31 -19.30
N ALA A 11 -1.27 0.53 -17.98
CA ALA A 11 -2.54 0.44 -17.29
C ALA A 11 -3.53 1.54 -17.73
N ALA A 12 -3.04 2.74 -18.06
CA ALA A 12 -3.88 3.79 -18.61
C ALA A 12 -4.32 3.45 -20.05
N ARG A 13 -3.40 2.95 -20.89
CA ARG A 13 -3.72 2.55 -22.26
C ARG A 13 -4.78 1.45 -22.31
N SER A 14 -4.75 0.49 -21.40
CA SER A 14 -5.73 -0.61 -21.39
C SER A 14 -7.16 -0.15 -21.08
N VAL A 15 -7.34 1.05 -20.49
CA VAL A 15 -8.63 1.68 -20.23
C VAL A 15 -8.88 2.90 -21.14
N GLY A 16 -8.12 3.05 -22.23
CA GLY A 16 -8.29 4.15 -23.19
C GLY A 16 -7.86 5.53 -22.68
N MET A 17 -7.07 5.59 -21.61
CA MET A 17 -6.55 6.84 -21.03
C MET A 17 -5.09 7.09 -21.38
N SER A 18 -4.69 8.37 -21.45
CA SER A 18 -3.28 8.74 -21.46
C SER A 18 -2.71 8.71 -20.03
N ARG A 19 -1.41 8.48 -19.89
CA ARG A 19 -0.70 8.51 -18.59
C ARG A 19 -0.97 9.82 -17.82
N GLN A 20 -0.93 10.95 -18.51
CA GLN A 20 -1.20 12.27 -17.92
C GLN A 20 -2.64 12.39 -17.42
N SER A 21 -3.62 11.91 -18.20
CA SER A 21 -5.04 11.94 -17.78
C SER A 21 -5.31 11.05 -16.56
N ALA A 22 -4.62 9.92 -16.44
CA ALA A 22 -4.70 9.03 -15.28
C ALA A 22 -4.17 9.70 -14.00
N TYR A 23 -3.02 10.39 -14.05
CA TYR A 23 -2.52 11.15 -12.90
C TYR A 23 -3.42 12.34 -12.54
N ARG A 24 -3.99 13.02 -13.54
CA ARG A 24 -4.96 14.09 -13.29
C ARG A 24 -6.20 13.56 -12.59
N LEU A 25 -6.70 12.39 -12.99
CA LEU A 25 -7.81 11.72 -12.31
C LEU A 25 -7.46 11.37 -10.86
N ARG A 26 -6.27 10.79 -10.63
CA ARG A 26 -5.78 10.51 -9.28
C ARG A 26 -5.73 11.77 -8.41
N SER A 27 -5.19 12.87 -8.93
CA SER A 27 -5.11 14.14 -8.20
C SER A 27 -6.49 14.70 -7.84
N LYS A 28 -7.49 14.53 -8.70
CA LYS A 28 -8.87 14.95 -8.43
C LYS A 28 -9.55 14.11 -7.36
N LEU A 29 -9.24 12.81 -7.32
CA LEU A 29 -9.82 11.83 -6.40
C LEU A 29 -8.94 11.58 -5.17
N LYS A 30 -8.05 12.52 -4.84
CA LYS A 30 -7.12 12.40 -3.71
C LYS A 30 -7.88 12.12 -2.41
N GLY A 31 -7.41 11.15 -1.63
CA GLY A 31 -8.05 10.75 -0.37
C GLY A 31 -9.35 9.95 -0.54
N GLN A 32 -9.73 9.60 -1.76
CA GLN A 32 -10.89 8.74 -2.03
C GLN A 32 -10.43 7.30 -2.30
N ALA A 33 -11.40 6.38 -2.40
CA ALA A 33 -11.15 4.96 -2.63
C ALA A 33 -10.28 4.68 -3.87
N PHE A 34 -10.38 5.49 -4.93
CA PHE A 34 -9.53 5.34 -6.12
C PHE A 34 -8.05 5.62 -5.82
N ASP A 35 -7.76 6.66 -5.03
CA ASP A 35 -6.39 7.01 -4.65
C ASP A 35 -5.79 5.93 -3.74
N LEU A 36 -6.58 5.40 -2.80
CA LEU A 36 -6.19 4.26 -1.98
C LEU A 36 -5.93 3.00 -2.82
N ALA A 37 -6.85 2.65 -3.72
CA ALA A 37 -6.70 1.49 -4.61
C ALA A 37 -5.46 1.62 -5.51
N TRP A 38 -5.13 2.85 -5.92
CA TRP A 38 -3.92 3.15 -6.66
C TRP A 38 -2.66 2.89 -5.85
N GLU A 39 -2.59 3.38 -4.60
CA GLU A 39 -1.47 3.12 -3.69
C GLU A 39 -1.31 1.62 -3.38
N VAL A 40 -2.42 0.91 -3.11
CA VAL A 40 -2.39 -0.54 -2.89
C VAL A 40 -1.91 -1.29 -4.13
N ALA A 41 -2.36 -0.91 -5.33
CA ALA A 41 -1.87 -1.49 -6.57
C ALA A 41 -0.36 -1.25 -6.78
N PHE A 42 0.14 -0.08 -6.36
CA PHE A 42 1.58 0.23 -6.35
C PHE A 42 2.34 -0.59 -5.31
N HIS A 43 1.76 -0.86 -4.14
CA HIS A 43 2.39 -1.73 -3.15
C HIS A 43 2.61 -3.15 -3.68
N HIS A 44 1.62 -3.75 -4.34
CA HIS A 44 1.79 -5.05 -4.99
C HIS A 44 2.91 -5.03 -6.05
N SER A 45 3.12 -3.88 -6.69
CA SER A 45 4.19 -3.73 -7.69
C SER A 45 5.60 -3.84 -7.07
N PHE A 46 5.74 -3.51 -5.78
CA PHE A 46 7.01 -3.65 -5.06
C PHE A 46 7.37 -5.11 -4.75
N ASP A 47 6.39 -5.99 -4.56
CA ASP A 47 6.67 -7.41 -4.32
C ASP A 47 7.32 -8.04 -5.55
N VAL A 48 6.80 -7.75 -6.74
CA VAL A 48 7.37 -8.27 -7.99
C VAL A 48 8.74 -7.64 -8.25
N LEU A 49 8.90 -6.35 -8.02
CA LEU A 49 10.21 -5.68 -8.11
C LEU A 49 11.22 -6.34 -7.16
N ALA A 50 10.81 -6.68 -5.94
CA ALA A 50 11.66 -7.34 -4.96
C ALA A 50 12.09 -8.74 -5.41
N HIS A 51 11.19 -9.53 -5.98
CA HIS A 51 11.53 -10.84 -6.56
C HIS A 51 12.52 -10.69 -7.72
N ALA A 52 12.29 -9.76 -8.64
CA ALA A 52 13.19 -9.52 -9.76
C ALA A 52 14.57 -9.00 -9.30
N ALA A 53 14.60 -8.14 -8.28
CA ALA A 53 15.84 -7.67 -7.68
C ALA A 53 16.61 -8.81 -7.00
N LEU A 54 15.92 -9.68 -6.26
CA LEU A 54 16.52 -10.85 -5.60
C LEU A 54 17.12 -11.80 -6.63
N ASP A 55 16.38 -12.11 -7.70
CA ASP A 55 16.87 -12.94 -8.80
C ASP A 55 18.14 -12.35 -9.42
N ARG A 56 18.16 -11.05 -9.71
CA ARG A 56 19.35 -10.37 -10.26
C ARG A 56 20.51 -10.32 -9.29
N ALA A 57 20.26 -10.23 -7.99
CA ALA A 57 21.31 -10.23 -6.97
C ALA A 57 21.93 -11.63 -6.81
N LEU A 58 21.10 -12.67 -6.74
CA LEU A 58 21.54 -14.06 -6.57
C LEU A 58 22.19 -14.61 -7.84
N ASN A 59 21.55 -14.40 -8.99
CA ASN A 59 21.96 -15.00 -10.23
C ASN A 59 22.87 -14.07 -11.04
N GLY A 60 22.84 -12.75 -10.85
CA GLY A 60 23.54 -11.80 -11.70
C GLY A 60 22.84 -11.56 -13.04
N VAL A 61 23.35 -10.63 -13.84
CA VAL A 61 22.79 -10.25 -15.15
C VAL A 61 23.81 -10.52 -16.25
N GLU A 62 23.37 -11.12 -17.35
CA GLU A 62 24.23 -11.33 -18.50
C GLU A 62 24.50 -10.01 -19.24
N VAL A 63 25.77 -9.69 -19.45
CA VAL A 63 26.23 -8.51 -20.15
C VAL A 63 26.93 -8.95 -21.43
N PRO A 64 26.38 -8.60 -22.61
CA PRO A 64 27.02 -8.91 -23.89
C PRO A 64 28.27 -8.06 -24.09
N VAL A 65 29.32 -8.67 -24.64
CA VAL A 65 30.57 -8.02 -25.01
C VAL A 65 30.62 -7.90 -26.52
N TYR A 66 30.72 -6.66 -27.02
CA TYR A 66 30.82 -6.39 -28.45
C TYR A 66 32.23 -5.92 -28.80
N TYR A 67 32.75 -6.41 -29.92
CA TYR A 67 34.00 -5.95 -30.51
C TYR A 67 33.78 -5.68 -31.99
N LYS A 68 34.10 -4.46 -32.45
CA LYS A 68 33.87 -4.01 -33.84
C LYS A 68 32.43 -4.21 -34.35
N GLY A 69 31.44 -4.13 -33.46
CA GLY A 69 30.02 -4.30 -33.81
C GLY A 69 29.54 -5.75 -33.81
N GLU A 70 30.43 -6.72 -33.60
CA GLU A 70 30.06 -8.14 -33.48
C GLU A 70 30.01 -8.56 -32.01
N LEU A 71 29.02 -9.40 -31.66
CA LEU A 71 28.91 -10.01 -30.34
C LEU A 71 29.99 -11.08 -30.20
N VAL A 72 30.97 -10.82 -29.33
CA VAL A 72 32.13 -11.72 -29.12
C VAL A 72 32.02 -12.57 -27.87
N GLY A 73 31.02 -12.33 -27.03
CA GLY A 73 30.74 -13.16 -25.86
C GLY A 73 29.82 -12.47 -24.86
N SER A 74 29.71 -13.04 -23.67
CA SER A 74 29.00 -12.45 -22.55
C SER A 74 29.71 -12.78 -21.24
N TYR A 75 29.48 -11.96 -20.22
CA TYR A 75 29.88 -12.27 -18.85
C TYR A 75 28.72 -11.95 -17.91
N ARG A 76 28.76 -12.54 -16.71
CA ARG A 76 27.77 -12.30 -15.68
C ARG A 76 28.22 -11.14 -14.79
N ARG A 77 27.39 -10.11 -14.67
CA ARG A 77 27.61 -9.00 -13.73
C ARG A 77 26.71 -9.17 -12.52
N PHE A 78 27.33 -9.23 -11.35
CA PHE A 78 26.65 -9.15 -10.06
C PHE A 78 26.68 -7.71 -9.56
N ASP A 79 25.58 -7.23 -8.98
CA ASP A 79 25.49 -5.87 -8.46
C ASP A 79 25.51 -5.91 -6.93
N GLU A 80 26.69 -5.68 -6.35
CA GLU A 80 26.87 -5.69 -4.90
C GLU A 80 26.07 -4.59 -4.18
N ARG A 81 25.77 -3.49 -4.88
CA ARG A 81 24.93 -2.41 -4.31
C ARG A 81 23.50 -2.89 -4.18
N LEU A 82 23.02 -3.66 -5.16
CA LEU A 82 21.72 -4.31 -5.11
C LEU A 82 21.68 -5.34 -3.96
N THR A 83 22.71 -6.16 -3.80
CA THR A 83 22.83 -7.13 -2.70
C THR A 83 22.73 -6.44 -1.35
N VAL A 84 23.55 -5.41 -1.12
CA VAL A 84 23.54 -4.63 0.14
C VAL A 84 22.20 -3.94 0.36
N ALA A 85 21.58 -3.37 -0.68
CA ALA A 85 20.27 -2.75 -0.57
C ALA A 85 19.18 -3.75 -0.15
N LEU A 86 19.23 -4.99 -0.65
CA LEU A 86 18.31 -6.05 -0.24
C LEU A 86 18.57 -6.52 1.20
N MET A 87 19.83 -6.68 1.60
CA MET A 87 20.19 -7.05 2.98
C MET A 87 19.78 -6.00 4.01
N ASN A 88 19.82 -4.72 3.65
CA ASN A 88 19.37 -3.63 4.51
C ASN A 88 17.85 -3.49 4.59
N ARG A 89 17.09 -4.23 3.77
CA ARG A 89 15.62 -4.20 3.73
C ARG A 89 15.03 -5.34 4.58
N VAL A 90 15.37 -5.34 5.86
CA VAL A 90 14.89 -6.31 6.85
C VAL A 90 14.16 -5.61 8.01
N THR A 91 13.27 -6.34 8.68
CA THR A 91 12.67 -5.89 9.95
C THR A 91 13.76 -5.83 11.03
N LEU A 92 13.45 -5.18 12.16
CA LEU A 92 14.26 -5.26 13.38
C LEU A 92 14.55 -6.71 13.82
N GLY A 93 13.68 -7.65 13.43
CA GLY A 93 13.82 -9.09 13.65
C GLY A 93 14.67 -9.84 12.63
N GLY A 94 15.28 -9.16 11.66
CA GLY A 94 16.16 -9.75 10.64
C GLY A 94 15.43 -10.43 9.48
N VAL A 95 14.11 -10.25 9.35
CA VAL A 95 13.30 -10.87 8.30
C VAL A 95 13.16 -9.91 7.11
N PRO A 96 13.32 -10.36 5.86
CA PRO A 96 13.10 -9.50 4.70
C PRO A 96 11.74 -8.81 4.75
N LEU A 97 11.72 -7.49 4.55
CA LEU A 97 10.49 -6.68 4.40
C LEU A 97 9.85 -6.85 3.02
N LEU A 98 10.00 -8.03 2.42
CA LEU A 98 9.65 -8.35 1.05
C LEU A 98 8.58 -9.44 1.05
N GLY A 99 7.60 -9.30 0.16
CA GLY A 99 6.57 -10.31 -0.03
C GLY A 99 5.31 -10.08 0.80
N ARG A 100 4.26 -10.80 0.41
CA ARG A 100 2.87 -10.62 0.86
C ARG A 100 2.68 -10.75 2.37
N LEU A 101 3.49 -11.55 3.04
CA LEU A 101 3.34 -11.84 4.47
C LEU A 101 4.11 -10.87 5.37
N GLY A 102 5.02 -10.06 4.81
CA GLY A 102 5.75 -9.01 5.52
C GLY A 102 6.26 -9.44 6.92
N PRO A 103 6.10 -8.60 7.95
CA PRO A 103 6.49 -8.93 9.33
C PRO A 103 5.72 -10.11 9.96
N HIS A 104 4.54 -10.48 9.44
CA HIS A 104 3.74 -11.58 9.98
C HIS A 104 4.37 -12.95 9.72
N ALA A 105 5.24 -13.05 8.71
CA ALA A 105 6.03 -14.26 8.46
C ALA A 105 7.13 -14.49 9.51
N GLU A 106 7.46 -13.51 10.35
CA GLU A 106 8.63 -13.56 11.22
C GLU A 106 8.61 -14.75 12.20
N ARG A 107 7.45 -15.05 12.80
CA ARG A 107 7.33 -16.19 13.72
C ARG A 107 7.59 -17.52 13.01
N GLN A 108 7.09 -17.67 11.79
CA GLN A 108 7.22 -18.92 11.02
C GLN A 108 8.60 -19.06 10.38
N ALA A 109 9.25 -17.94 10.01
CA ALA A 109 10.60 -17.95 9.47
C ALA A 109 11.64 -18.50 10.46
N ARG A 110 11.42 -18.31 11.77
CA ARG A 110 12.31 -18.82 12.83
C ARG A 110 12.12 -20.32 13.12
N ASP A 111 11.00 -20.91 12.69
CA ASP A 111 10.64 -22.31 12.94
C ASP A 111 10.17 -23.00 11.64
N PHE A 112 11.01 -22.88 10.60
CA PHE A 112 10.67 -23.27 9.23
C PHE A 112 10.40 -24.78 9.08
N GLU A 113 11.14 -25.63 9.80
CA GLU A 113 10.97 -27.08 9.75
C GLU A 113 9.61 -27.50 10.31
N THR A 114 9.17 -26.90 11.42
CA THR A 114 7.84 -27.15 11.99
C THR A 114 6.73 -26.69 11.05
N LEU A 115 6.92 -25.54 10.39
CA LEU A 115 5.99 -25.07 9.35
C LEU A 115 5.89 -26.09 8.21
N LEU A 116 7.01 -26.59 7.69
CA LEU A 116 7.05 -27.59 6.61
C LEU A 116 6.30 -28.86 7.01
N GLY A 117 6.55 -29.39 8.22
CA GLY A 117 5.85 -30.58 8.71
C GLY A 117 4.33 -30.41 8.80
N ARG A 118 3.86 -29.21 9.16
CA ARG A 118 2.41 -28.88 9.16
C ARG A 118 1.84 -28.80 7.74
N VAL A 119 2.59 -28.23 6.80
CA VAL A 119 2.18 -28.17 5.39
C VAL A 119 2.09 -29.57 4.78
N GLU A 120 3.08 -30.42 5.05
CA GLU A 120 3.11 -31.81 4.58
C GLU A 120 1.95 -32.65 5.15
N SER A 121 1.60 -32.43 6.42
CA SER A 121 0.49 -33.12 7.08
C SER A 121 -0.89 -32.53 6.74
N GLY A 122 -0.94 -31.38 6.05
CA GLY A 122 -2.17 -30.65 5.76
C GLY A 122 -2.81 -29.99 6.99
N GLU A 123 -2.06 -29.81 8.08
CA GLU A 123 -2.53 -29.12 9.28
C GLU A 123 -2.72 -27.63 8.98
N PRO A 124 -3.84 -27.01 9.41
CA PRO A 124 -4.07 -25.59 9.21
C PRO A 124 -3.03 -24.76 9.97
N VAL A 125 -2.30 -23.92 9.25
CA VAL A 125 -1.32 -22.98 9.84
C VAL A 125 -1.97 -21.62 10.00
N ALA A 126 -1.94 -21.08 11.21
CA ALA A 126 -2.36 -19.70 11.47
C ALA A 126 -1.37 -18.72 10.82
N LEU A 127 -1.75 -18.19 9.65
CA LEU A 127 -0.95 -17.20 8.90
C LEU A 127 -0.97 -15.80 9.53
N GLY A 128 -1.86 -15.56 10.51
CA GLY A 128 -2.06 -14.25 11.12
C GLY A 128 -2.57 -13.20 10.13
N LEU A 129 -3.12 -13.65 8.99
CA LEU A 129 -3.75 -12.81 7.99
C LEU A 129 -5.26 -12.74 8.24
N PRO A 130 -5.89 -11.57 8.06
CA PRO A 130 -7.34 -11.47 7.98
C PRO A 130 -7.88 -12.34 6.83
N GLY A 131 -8.84 -13.19 7.13
CA GLY A 131 -9.65 -13.88 6.14
C GLY A 131 -10.58 -12.91 5.40
N PRO A 132 -11.17 -13.32 4.27
CA PRO A 132 -12.08 -12.47 3.49
C PRO A 132 -13.35 -12.04 4.23
N GLY A 133 -13.68 -12.68 5.36
CA GLY A 133 -14.79 -12.32 6.24
C GLY A 133 -14.36 -11.64 7.55
N ASP A 134 -13.06 -11.46 7.79
CA ASP A 134 -12.56 -10.76 8.97
C ASP A 134 -12.61 -9.24 8.73
N PRO A 135 -12.88 -8.44 9.78
CA PRO A 135 -12.80 -6.99 9.67
C PRO A 135 -11.42 -6.59 9.18
N GLY A 136 -11.36 -5.70 8.20
CA GLY A 136 -10.09 -5.22 7.66
C GLY A 136 -9.19 -4.68 8.77
N GLU A 137 -7.87 -4.63 8.56
CA GLU A 137 -6.92 -4.14 9.56
C GLU A 137 -7.31 -2.77 10.12
N LEU A 138 -7.82 -1.88 9.25
CA LEU A 138 -8.36 -0.58 9.64
C LEU A 138 -9.63 -0.69 10.49
N GLU A 139 -10.56 -1.57 10.14
CA GLU A 139 -11.78 -1.80 10.95
C GLU A 139 -11.44 -2.39 12.31
N SER A 140 -10.44 -3.27 12.38
CA SER A 140 -9.95 -3.84 13.65
C SER A 140 -9.30 -2.77 14.54
N ILE A 141 -8.51 -1.87 13.95
CA ILE A 141 -7.92 -0.72 14.67
C ILE A 141 -9.02 0.27 15.12
N LEU A 142 -10.01 0.52 14.26
CA LEU A 142 -11.14 1.40 14.56
C LEU A 142 -12.10 0.79 15.60
N ALA A 143 -12.27 -0.53 15.63
CA ALA A 143 -13.05 -1.21 16.66
C ALA A 143 -12.37 -1.15 18.04
N GLY A 144 -11.03 -1.04 18.06
CA GLY A 144 -10.24 -0.87 19.28
C GLY A 144 -10.04 0.58 19.72
N THR A 145 -10.44 1.58 18.93
CA THR A 145 -10.25 3.00 19.26
C THR A 145 -11.54 3.63 19.79
N SER A 146 -11.44 4.55 20.76
CA SER A 146 -12.58 5.36 21.21
C SER A 146 -12.85 6.56 20.29
N ALA A 147 -12.02 6.77 19.27
CA ALA A 147 -12.17 7.85 18.31
C ALA A 147 -13.21 7.48 17.23
N VAL A 148 -14.21 8.32 17.04
CA VAL A 148 -15.19 8.13 15.96
C VAL A 148 -14.49 8.42 14.62
N PRO A 149 -14.38 7.45 13.70
CA PRO A 149 -13.79 7.70 12.39
C PRO A 149 -14.68 8.67 11.60
N ALA A 150 -14.12 9.81 11.21
CA ALA A 150 -14.82 10.82 10.41
C ALA A 150 -15.20 10.35 9.00
N PHE A 151 -14.66 9.20 8.55
CA PHE A 151 -14.91 8.63 7.24
C PHE A 151 -15.40 7.19 7.37
N SER A 152 -16.71 7.00 7.52
CA SER A 152 -17.38 5.73 7.22
C SER A 152 -18.59 6.02 6.35
N ALA A 153 -18.76 5.22 5.29
CA ALA A 153 -19.76 5.43 4.24
C ALA A 153 -21.20 5.08 4.66
N ALA A 154 -21.42 4.75 5.93
CA ALA A 154 -22.74 4.42 6.47
C ALA A 154 -23.22 5.56 7.39
N ARG A 155 -23.65 6.69 6.80
CA ARG A 155 -24.21 7.80 7.59
C ARG A 155 -25.49 8.33 6.98
N GLU A 156 -26.55 7.54 7.06
CA GLU A 156 -27.89 8.00 6.68
C GLU A 156 -28.70 8.52 7.88
N GLU A 157 -28.37 8.15 9.13
CA GLU A 157 -29.18 8.56 10.28
C GLU A 157 -28.34 8.80 11.54
N ARG A 158 -27.87 10.04 11.76
CA ARG A 158 -27.71 10.57 13.13
C ARG A 158 -27.56 12.09 13.15
N ALA A 159 -28.23 12.69 14.13
CA ALA A 159 -28.32 14.12 14.44
C ALA A 159 -26.97 14.85 14.36
N PRO A 160 -26.95 16.13 13.94
CA PRO A 160 -25.72 16.87 13.71
C PRO A 160 -24.92 16.99 15.01
N LEU A 161 -23.65 16.57 14.96
CA LEU A 161 -22.66 16.94 15.97
C LEU A 161 -22.41 18.45 15.81
N TRP A 162 -22.67 19.19 16.89
CA TRP A 162 -22.41 20.61 17.00
C TRP A 162 -20.90 20.92 17.05
N PRO A 163 -20.41 22.04 16.47
CA PRO A 163 -21.02 22.80 15.38
C PRO A 163 -20.62 22.23 14.00
N PRO A 164 -21.44 22.46 12.94
CA PRO A 164 -21.07 22.09 11.57
C PRO A 164 -19.79 22.79 11.14
N CYS A 165 -18.99 22.12 10.29
CA CYS A 165 -17.74 22.69 9.78
C CYS A 165 -18.00 24.08 9.14
N PRO A 166 -17.26 25.13 9.50
CA PRO A 166 -17.53 26.50 9.04
C PRO A 166 -17.52 26.66 7.52
N SER A 167 -16.76 25.80 6.82
CA SER A 167 -16.69 25.79 5.36
C SER A 167 -17.97 25.29 4.66
N ALA A 168 -18.97 24.82 5.42
CA ALA A 168 -20.27 24.39 4.89
C ALA A 168 -21.37 25.43 5.09
N LEU A 169 -21.09 26.53 5.81
CA LEU A 169 -22.04 27.61 6.07
C LEU A 169 -21.85 28.74 5.06
N SER A 170 -22.93 29.41 4.70
CA SER A 170 -22.88 30.68 3.98
C SER A 170 -22.42 31.80 4.92
N ASP A 171 -21.86 32.87 4.35
CA ASP A 171 -21.33 34.00 5.13
C ASP A 171 -22.37 34.61 6.09
N ALA A 172 -23.66 34.57 5.73
CA ALA A 172 -24.75 35.03 6.58
C ALA A 172 -24.95 34.14 7.82
N GLU A 173 -24.90 32.82 7.66
CA GLU A 173 -25.04 31.85 8.73
C GLU A 173 -23.83 31.87 9.68
N ILE A 174 -22.64 32.20 9.17
CA ILE A 174 -21.43 32.39 9.98
C ILE A 174 -21.58 33.63 10.88
N ILE A 175 -22.13 34.72 10.35
CA ILE A 175 -22.30 35.96 11.11
C ILE A 175 -23.33 35.77 12.24
N GLU A 176 -24.44 35.10 11.96
CA GLU A 176 -25.48 34.79 12.94
C GLU A 176 -24.95 33.89 14.07
N ALA A 177 -24.22 32.82 13.74
CA ALA A 177 -23.61 31.94 14.73
C ALA A 177 -22.54 32.62 15.61
N LEU A 178 -21.82 33.62 15.06
CA LEU A 178 -20.88 34.41 15.83
C LEU A 178 -21.59 35.38 16.78
N GLN A 179 -22.68 36.01 16.33
CA GLN A 179 -23.50 36.90 17.16
C GLN A 179 -24.09 36.16 18.35
N ASP A 180 -24.68 34.98 18.14
CA ASP A 180 -25.19 34.12 19.22
C ASP A 180 -24.10 33.75 20.24
N PHE A 181 -22.89 33.45 19.77
CA PHE A 181 -21.76 33.14 20.65
C PHE A 181 -21.29 34.34 21.49
N TYR A 182 -21.35 35.56 20.93
CA TYR A 182 -21.00 36.77 21.67
C TYR A 182 -22.10 37.16 22.67
N ASP A 183 -23.37 36.97 22.32
CA ASP A 183 -24.51 37.22 23.21
C ASP A 183 -24.55 36.23 24.40
N GLU A 184 -24.17 34.95 24.21
CA GLU A 184 -24.00 33.98 25.30
C GLU A 184 -22.83 34.29 26.25
N ARG A 185 -21.89 35.14 25.84
CA ARG A 185 -20.69 35.51 26.61
C ARG A 185 -20.83 36.82 27.38
N GLU A 186 -21.79 37.68 27.00
CA GLU A 186 -22.09 38.95 27.69
C GLU A 186 -23.32 38.90 28.63
N GLY A 187 -24.02 37.75 28.73
CA GLY A 187 -25.08 37.48 29.72
C GLY A 187 -24.62 36.72 30.96
#